data_AF-R7V0D2-F1
#
_entry.id   AF-R7V0D2-F1
#
_cell.length_a   1.000
_cell.length_b   1.000
_cell.length_c   1.000
_cell.angle_alpha   90.00
_cell.angle_beta   90.00
_cell.angle_gamma   90.00
#
_symmetry.space_group_name_H-M   'P 1'
#
loop_
_entity.id
_entity.type
_entity.pdbx_description
1 polymer ?
#
loop_
_entity_poly.entity_id
_entity_poly.type
_entity_poly.pdbx_seq_one_letter_code
_entity_poly.pdbx_strand_id
1 'polypeptide(L)'
;MRVLIRTELAVPGSFLGEQVYNTVVTAHAFLIIFFLVMPVFIGGFGNWLIPLMLSAPDMAFPRINNLRFWLLPPSLILLLASSAVEGVTVYNMRTSSIIMERVTLLVWSLSITAMLLIGSLPVLAAGITILLTDRGGDPVLYQHLFWFFGHPEVYILILPAFGVISHVVRHYSHKKSTFGPLGMIYAIMAIGFLDVDTRAYFSSATIIIAVPTGIKFEPALLWALGFIGLFTMGDVALHDTYYVVAHFHYVLSTGAVFGLFCGFIHWFPLFTGVTIHPRWANAHFFIMLIGVNLTFFPQHFLGLAGLPRLGAIMSFLSLMFFVFIVWEALSAQRPMITSGYMATSLE
;
A
#
# COMPACT_ATOMS: atom_id res chain seq x y z
N MET A 1 14.05 10.35 -8.62
CA MET A 1 13.13 10.41 -9.78
C MET A 1 11.96 11.36 -9.56
N ARG A 2 11.10 11.19 -8.54
CA ARG A 2 9.97 12.12 -8.26
C ARG A 2 10.37 13.61 -8.19
N VAL A 3 11.42 13.96 -7.47
CA VAL A 3 11.91 15.35 -7.39
C VAL A 3 12.35 15.86 -8.78
N LEU A 4 13.01 15.02 -9.57
CA LEU A 4 13.49 15.34 -10.91
C LEU A 4 12.35 15.61 -11.90
N ILE A 5 11.29 14.79 -11.85
CA ILE A 5 10.05 15.00 -12.62
C ILE A 5 9.43 16.36 -12.24
N ARG A 6 9.39 16.67 -10.94
CA ARG A 6 8.78 17.91 -10.44
C ARG A 6 9.64 19.13 -10.73
N THR A 7 10.95 19.00 -10.86
CA THR A 7 11.81 20.09 -11.33
C THR A 7 11.62 20.36 -12.82
N GLU A 8 11.42 19.33 -13.65
CA GLU A 8 11.09 19.51 -15.07
C GLU A 8 9.76 20.28 -15.22
N LEU A 9 8.74 19.92 -14.45
CA LEU A 9 7.40 20.52 -14.54
C LEU A 9 7.25 21.86 -13.80
N ALA A 10 8.32 22.42 -13.22
CA ALA A 10 8.25 23.62 -12.40
C ALA A 10 8.07 24.90 -13.22
N VAL A 11 8.63 24.94 -14.43
CA VAL A 11 8.61 26.11 -15.33
C VAL A 11 8.43 25.60 -16.76
N PRO A 12 7.68 26.30 -17.63
CA PRO A 12 7.60 25.94 -19.05
C PRO A 12 8.98 25.93 -19.72
N GLY A 13 9.21 24.93 -20.56
CA GLY A 13 10.51 24.65 -21.19
C GLY A 13 10.88 23.18 -21.00
N SER A 14 11.99 22.74 -21.58
CA SER A 14 12.52 21.40 -21.32
C SER A 14 13.94 21.48 -20.78
N PHE A 15 14.17 20.82 -19.65
CA PHE A 15 15.49 20.67 -19.03
C PHE A 15 16.08 19.28 -19.28
N LEU A 16 15.26 18.22 -19.26
CA LEU A 16 15.71 16.82 -19.47
C LEU A 16 15.64 16.34 -20.92
N GLY A 17 14.82 16.96 -21.76
CA GLY A 17 14.41 16.42 -23.06
C GLY A 17 13.34 15.33 -22.94
N GLU A 18 12.49 15.19 -23.96
CA GLU A 18 11.29 14.35 -23.93
C GLU A 18 11.57 12.87 -23.63
N GLN A 19 12.55 12.28 -24.31
CA GLN A 19 12.89 10.86 -24.14
C GLN A 19 13.37 10.54 -22.72
N VAL A 20 14.23 11.40 -22.15
CA VAL A 20 14.76 11.22 -20.80
C VAL A 20 13.64 11.41 -19.78
N TYR A 21 12.79 12.42 -19.97
CA TYR A 21 11.62 12.64 -19.12
C TYR A 21 10.70 11.41 -19.08
N ASN A 22 10.32 10.88 -20.25
CA ASN A 22 9.46 9.70 -20.34
C ASN A 22 10.12 8.47 -19.68
N THR A 23 11.43 8.28 -19.87
CA THR A 23 12.18 7.20 -19.21
C THR A 23 12.14 7.34 -17.68
N VAL A 24 12.34 8.55 -17.15
CA VAL A 24 12.32 8.81 -15.70
C VAL A 24 10.92 8.63 -15.12
N VAL A 25 9.86 9.05 -15.82
CA VAL A 25 8.46 8.86 -15.38
C VAL A 25 8.11 7.38 -15.33
N THR A 26 8.42 6.62 -16.39
CA THR A 26 8.17 5.17 -16.43
C THR A 26 8.95 4.44 -15.35
N ALA A 27 10.24 4.76 -15.18
CA ALA A 27 11.08 4.17 -14.13
C ALA A 27 10.55 4.53 -12.73
N HIS A 28 10.05 5.75 -12.51
CA HIS A 28 9.45 6.14 -11.25
C HIS A 28 8.23 5.29 -10.89
N ALA A 29 7.28 5.13 -11.81
CA ALA A 29 6.08 4.33 -11.57
C ALA A 29 6.44 2.86 -11.33
N PHE A 30 7.28 2.29 -12.19
CA PHE A 30 7.71 0.89 -12.09
C PHE A 30 8.40 0.58 -10.77
N LEU A 31 9.34 1.43 -10.32
CA LEU A 31 10.04 1.23 -9.05
C LEU A 31 9.11 1.35 -7.84
N ILE A 32 8.17 2.28 -7.84
CA ILE A 32 7.25 2.43 -6.71
C ILE A 32 6.31 1.23 -6.60
N ILE A 33 5.77 0.76 -7.73
CA ILE A 33 4.80 -0.32 -7.74
C ILE A 33 5.46 -1.66 -7.44
N PHE A 34 6.41 -2.08 -8.28
CA PHE A 34 6.98 -3.43 -8.23
C PHE A 34 8.13 -3.59 -7.22
N PHE A 35 8.81 -2.51 -6.85
CA PHE A 35 10.00 -2.56 -5.98
C PHE A 35 9.82 -1.92 -4.61
N LEU A 36 8.73 -1.20 -4.36
CA LEU A 36 8.42 -0.64 -3.05
C LEU A 36 7.11 -1.17 -2.48
N VAL A 37 5.97 -0.88 -3.12
CA VAL A 37 4.65 -1.17 -2.54
C VAL A 37 4.37 -2.67 -2.48
N MET A 38 4.47 -3.39 -3.61
CA MET A 38 4.22 -4.84 -3.63
C MET A 38 5.17 -5.61 -2.70
N PRO A 39 6.51 -5.43 -2.76
CA PRO A 39 7.41 -6.19 -1.90
C PRO A 39 7.22 -5.90 -0.42
N VAL A 40 6.88 -4.67 -0.03
CA VAL A 40 6.68 -4.37 1.40
C VAL A 40 5.37 -4.97 1.93
N PHE A 41 4.26 -4.85 1.22
CA PHE A 41 2.98 -5.42 1.69
C PHE A 41 2.95 -6.95 1.61
N ILE A 42 3.31 -7.52 0.46
CA ILE A 42 3.19 -8.96 0.19
C ILE A 42 4.42 -9.68 0.75
N GLY A 43 5.62 -9.21 0.40
CA GLY A 43 6.88 -9.82 0.82
C GLY A 43 7.26 -9.55 2.27
N GLY A 44 7.10 -8.31 2.74
CA GLY A 44 7.45 -7.88 4.10
C GLY A 44 6.37 -8.25 5.11
N PHE A 45 5.28 -7.50 5.13
CA PHE A 45 4.17 -7.69 6.07
C PHE A 45 3.52 -9.07 5.90
N GLY A 46 3.28 -9.54 4.68
CA GLY A 46 2.69 -10.86 4.45
C GLY A 46 3.48 -12.00 5.08
N ASN A 47 4.79 -12.08 4.81
CA ASN A 47 5.63 -13.15 5.35
C ASN A 47 5.79 -13.12 6.87
N TRP A 48 5.89 -11.93 7.46
CA TRP A 48 6.06 -11.81 8.90
C TRP A 48 4.74 -12.01 9.64
N LEU A 49 3.66 -11.37 9.17
CA LEU A 49 2.43 -11.27 9.94
C LEU A 49 1.46 -12.42 9.67
N ILE A 50 1.42 -13.02 8.47
CA ILE A 50 0.47 -14.13 8.19
C ILE A 50 0.70 -15.32 9.14
N PRO A 51 1.92 -15.85 9.31
CA PRO A 51 2.13 -16.97 10.22
C PRO A 51 1.77 -16.63 11.66
N LEU A 52 2.17 -15.45 12.14
CA LEU A 52 1.87 -14.99 13.50
C LEU A 52 0.37 -14.85 13.74
N MET A 53 -0.35 -14.21 12.81
CA MET A 53 -1.81 -14.00 12.87
C MET A 53 -2.62 -15.30 12.75
N LEU A 54 -2.04 -16.36 12.19
CA LEU A 54 -2.66 -17.68 12.06
C LEU A 54 -2.20 -18.68 13.13
N SER A 55 -1.28 -18.27 14.01
CA SER A 55 -0.55 -19.17 14.93
C SER A 55 0.12 -20.35 14.20
N ALA A 56 0.63 -20.10 12.99
CA ALA A 56 1.41 -21.05 12.22
C ALA A 56 2.91 -20.87 12.51
N PRO A 57 3.70 -21.95 12.55
CA PRO A 57 5.14 -21.87 12.83
C PRO A 57 5.95 -21.22 11.69
N ASP A 58 5.48 -21.33 10.45
CA ASP A 58 6.10 -20.78 9.24
C ASP A 58 5.06 -20.76 8.08
N MET A 59 5.45 -20.25 6.91
CA MET A 59 4.70 -20.33 5.66
C MET A 59 4.66 -21.77 5.10
N ALA A 60 3.66 -22.09 4.26
CA ALA A 60 3.45 -23.45 3.75
C ALA A 60 4.62 -24.01 2.92
N PHE A 61 5.35 -23.14 2.22
CA PHE A 61 6.50 -23.52 1.40
C PHE A 61 7.73 -22.65 1.70
N PRO A 62 8.43 -22.88 2.83
CA PRO A 62 9.49 -21.98 3.29
C PRO A 62 10.66 -21.79 2.30
N ARG A 63 11.02 -22.85 1.57
CA ARG A 63 12.11 -22.80 0.58
C ARG A 63 11.75 -21.96 -0.64
N ILE A 64 10.50 -22.06 -1.12
CA ILE A 64 9.99 -21.22 -2.22
C ILE A 64 9.87 -19.77 -1.73
N ASN A 65 9.43 -19.58 -0.49
CA ASN A 65 9.35 -18.26 0.16
C ASN A 65 10.74 -17.58 0.30
N ASN A 66 11.80 -18.33 0.58
CA ASN A 66 13.16 -17.79 0.62
C ASN A 66 13.68 -17.47 -0.80
N LEU A 67 13.48 -18.39 -1.76
CA LEU A 67 13.94 -18.22 -3.14
C LEU A 67 13.35 -16.96 -3.81
N ARG A 68 12.08 -16.63 -3.53
CA ARG A 68 11.43 -15.43 -4.09
C ARG A 68 12.06 -14.11 -3.62
N PHE A 69 12.62 -14.03 -2.40
CA PHE A 69 13.28 -12.82 -1.91
C PHE A 69 14.55 -12.50 -2.71
N TRP A 70 15.41 -13.50 -2.93
CA TRP A 70 16.69 -13.33 -3.64
C TRP A 70 16.53 -13.02 -5.13
N LEU A 71 15.39 -13.40 -5.70
CA LEU A 71 15.09 -13.24 -7.12
C LEU A 71 14.04 -12.15 -7.39
N LEU A 72 13.73 -11.30 -6.41
CA LEU A 72 12.97 -10.05 -6.61
C LEU A 72 13.55 -9.17 -7.76
N PRO A 73 14.89 -9.09 -7.96
CA PRO A 73 15.44 -8.34 -9.08
C PRO A 73 15.02 -8.84 -10.49
N PRO A 74 14.92 -10.17 -10.77
CA PRO A 74 14.42 -10.67 -12.07
C PRO A 74 12.92 -11.05 -12.19
N SER A 75 12.00 -10.71 -11.28
CA SER A 75 10.77 -11.53 -11.10
C SER A 75 9.42 -11.01 -11.62
N LEU A 76 8.88 -11.67 -12.66
CA LEU A 76 7.42 -11.78 -12.89
C LEU A 76 6.87 -13.16 -12.47
N ILE A 77 7.57 -14.25 -12.83
CA ILE A 77 7.17 -15.64 -12.55
C ILE A 77 7.17 -15.96 -11.04
N LEU A 78 8.02 -15.30 -10.25
CA LEU A 78 8.15 -15.58 -8.82
C LEU A 78 7.18 -14.77 -7.96
N LEU A 79 6.64 -13.68 -8.49
CA LEU A 79 5.53 -12.97 -7.87
C LEU A 79 4.27 -13.85 -7.88
N LEU A 80 4.04 -14.61 -8.95
CA LEU A 80 2.99 -15.64 -9.03
C LEU A 80 3.19 -16.77 -8.00
N ALA A 81 4.42 -17.27 -7.87
CA ALA A 81 4.75 -18.25 -6.83
C ALA A 81 4.53 -17.66 -5.42
N SER A 82 4.86 -16.38 -5.21
CA SER A 82 4.65 -15.65 -3.96
C SER A 82 3.20 -15.71 -3.50
N SER A 83 2.30 -15.29 -4.38
CA SER A 83 0.86 -15.31 -4.12
C SER A 83 0.32 -16.71 -3.84
N ALA A 84 0.80 -17.73 -4.56
CA ALA A 84 0.36 -19.11 -4.34
C ALA A 84 0.73 -19.61 -2.93
N VAL A 85 1.95 -19.30 -2.45
CA VAL A 85 2.38 -19.68 -1.08
C VAL A 85 1.49 -19.05 -0.02
N GLU A 86 1.13 -17.77 -0.17
CA GLU A 86 0.27 -17.04 0.78
C GLU A 86 -1.15 -17.62 0.82
N GLY A 87 -1.78 -17.80 -0.34
CA GLY A 87 -3.14 -18.36 -0.41
C GLY A 87 -3.23 -19.76 0.20
N VAL A 88 -2.24 -20.62 -0.07
CA VAL A 88 -2.18 -21.97 0.51
C VAL A 88 -1.95 -21.92 2.02
N THR A 89 -1.13 -21.00 2.51
CA THR A 89 -0.86 -20.85 3.95
C THR A 89 -2.14 -20.47 4.70
N VAL A 90 -2.90 -19.50 4.20
CA VAL A 90 -4.15 -19.07 4.85
C VAL A 90 -5.20 -20.18 4.88
N TYR A 91 -5.28 -20.99 3.82
CA TYR A 91 -6.27 -22.06 3.73
C TYR A 91 -5.90 -23.30 4.54
N ASN A 92 -4.62 -23.72 4.50
CA ASN A 92 -4.20 -25.03 5.03
C ASN A 92 -3.50 -24.98 6.39
N MET A 93 -2.86 -23.86 6.78
CA MET A 93 -2.01 -23.82 7.98
C MET A 93 -2.66 -23.15 9.19
N ARG A 94 -3.90 -22.67 9.03
CA ARG A 94 -4.65 -22.08 10.13
C ARG A 94 -4.93 -23.12 11.22
N THR A 95 -4.73 -22.76 12.48
CA THR A 95 -5.11 -23.62 13.61
C THR A 95 -6.61 -23.96 13.56
N SER A 96 -6.97 -25.19 13.92
CA SER A 96 -8.36 -25.69 13.90
C SER A 96 -9.34 -24.87 14.73
N SER A 97 -8.87 -24.07 15.69
CA SER A 97 -9.68 -23.19 16.52
C SER A 97 -10.14 -21.91 15.82
N ILE A 98 -9.50 -21.51 14.71
CA ILE A 98 -9.84 -20.30 13.96
C ILE A 98 -10.62 -20.70 12.71
N ILE A 99 -11.86 -20.22 12.59
CA ILE A 99 -12.65 -20.34 11.36
C ILE A 99 -12.33 -19.18 10.39
N MET A 100 -12.53 -19.39 9.08
CA MET A 100 -12.17 -18.42 8.04
C MET A 100 -12.80 -17.03 8.27
N GLU A 101 -14.04 -16.96 8.73
CA GLU A 101 -14.75 -15.71 9.04
C GLU A 101 -14.16 -14.92 10.22
N ARG A 102 -13.35 -15.57 11.06
CA ARG A 102 -12.71 -14.97 12.24
C ARG A 102 -11.25 -14.60 12.00
N VAL A 103 -10.72 -14.89 10.82
CA VAL A 103 -9.38 -14.46 10.40
C VAL A 103 -9.34 -12.93 10.28
N THR A 104 -8.20 -12.32 10.57
CA THR A 104 -8.06 -10.85 10.54
C THR A 104 -8.31 -10.28 9.14
N LEU A 105 -8.79 -9.04 9.06
CA LEU A 105 -9.02 -8.36 7.79
C LEU A 105 -7.72 -8.16 6.99
N LEU A 106 -6.56 -8.06 7.67
CA LEU A 106 -5.25 -8.04 7.00
C LEU A 106 -5.00 -9.35 6.24
N VAL A 107 -5.19 -10.50 6.90
CA VAL A 107 -4.98 -11.80 6.24
C VAL A 107 -5.99 -12.02 5.12
N TRP A 108 -7.25 -11.60 5.28
CA TRP A 108 -8.24 -11.59 4.19
C TRP A 108 -7.79 -10.73 3.01
N SER A 109 -7.34 -9.50 3.26
CA SER A 109 -6.89 -8.59 2.22
C SER A 109 -5.68 -9.12 1.44
N LEU A 110 -4.71 -9.73 2.15
CA LEU A 110 -3.54 -10.37 1.53
C LEU A 110 -3.95 -11.64 0.74
N SER A 111 -4.92 -12.41 1.23
CA SER A 111 -5.44 -13.60 0.52
C SER A 111 -6.09 -13.23 -0.81
N ILE A 112 -6.92 -12.19 -0.83
CA ILE A 112 -7.57 -11.71 -2.06
C ILE A 112 -6.52 -11.11 -2.99
N THR A 113 -5.57 -10.35 -2.46
CA THR A 113 -4.42 -9.83 -3.23
C THR A 113 -3.64 -10.96 -3.91
N ALA A 114 -3.37 -12.05 -3.18
CA ALA A 114 -2.72 -13.23 -3.73
C ALA A 114 -3.55 -13.87 -4.86
N MET A 115 -4.87 -14.02 -4.69
CA MET A 115 -5.73 -14.56 -5.75
C MET A 115 -5.73 -13.68 -7.00
N LEU A 116 -5.75 -12.35 -6.84
CA LEU A 116 -5.68 -11.40 -7.95
C LEU A 116 -4.36 -11.52 -8.71
N LEU A 117 -3.23 -11.60 -7.99
CA LEU A 117 -1.91 -11.77 -8.61
C LEU A 117 -1.84 -13.04 -9.45
N ILE A 118 -2.35 -14.16 -8.94
CA ILE A 118 -2.40 -15.44 -9.67
C ILE A 118 -3.23 -15.31 -10.95
N GLY A 119 -4.37 -14.61 -10.89
CA GLY A 119 -5.28 -14.44 -12.03
C GLY A 119 -4.82 -13.43 -13.08
N SER A 120 -4.14 -12.35 -12.67
CA SER A 120 -3.90 -11.20 -13.55
C SER A 120 -2.49 -11.13 -14.14
N LEU A 121 -1.46 -11.52 -13.39
CA LEU A 121 -0.06 -11.45 -13.86
C LEU A 121 0.27 -12.35 -15.07
N PRO A 122 -0.33 -13.55 -15.26
CA PRO A 122 -0.03 -14.35 -16.45
C PRO A 122 -0.46 -13.64 -17.74
N VAL A 123 -1.53 -12.84 -17.68
CA VAL A 123 -2.03 -12.06 -18.82
C VAL A 123 -1.07 -10.91 -19.15
N LEU A 124 -0.53 -10.23 -18.14
CA LEU A 124 0.54 -9.24 -18.35
C LEU A 124 1.79 -9.89 -18.97
N ALA A 125 2.21 -11.04 -18.44
CA ALA A 125 3.36 -11.79 -18.96
C ALA A 125 3.18 -12.14 -20.43
N ALA A 126 1.99 -12.59 -20.82
CA ALA A 126 1.64 -12.85 -22.21
C ALA A 126 1.69 -11.57 -23.06
N GLY A 127 1.09 -10.47 -22.60
CA GLY A 127 1.11 -9.18 -23.30
C GLY A 127 2.52 -8.63 -23.53
N ILE A 128 3.41 -8.71 -22.53
CA ILE A 128 4.82 -8.32 -22.67
C ILE A 128 5.56 -9.27 -23.62
N THR A 129 5.32 -10.58 -23.53
CA THR A 129 5.95 -11.56 -24.43
C THR A 129 5.56 -11.31 -25.88
N ILE A 130 4.28 -11.01 -26.13
CA ILE A 130 3.79 -10.59 -27.45
C ILE A 130 4.53 -9.32 -27.87
N LEU A 131 4.54 -8.26 -27.06
CA LEU A 131 5.24 -7.01 -27.40
C LEU A 131 6.72 -7.21 -27.73
N LEU A 132 7.41 -8.11 -27.01
CA LEU A 132 8.83 -8.39 -27.21
C LEU A 132 9.11 -9.24 -28.46
N THR A 133 8.16 -10.07 -28.88
CA THR A 133 8.32 -11.01 -30.01
C THR A 133 7.66 -10.53 -31.28
N ASP A 134 6.75 -9.57 -31.20
CA ASP A 134 5.90 -9.12 -32.28
C ASP A 134 6.47 -7.90 -33.02
N ARG A 135 6.35 -7.90 -34.36
CA ARG A 135 6.73 -6.82 -35.27
C ARG A 135 5.53 -6.32 -36.10
N GLY A 136 4.30 -6.52 -35.63
CA GLY A 136 3.09 -6.05 -36.35
C GLY A 136 1.73 -6.30 -35.71
N GLY A 137 1.65 -6.55 -34.39
CA GLY A 137 0.39 -6.82 -33.68
C GLY A 137 -0.56 -5.63 -33.54
N ASP A 138 -1.82 -5.93 -33.23
CA ASP A 138 -2.88 -4.93 -32.99
C ASP A 138 -2.63 -4.16 -31.67
N PRO A 139 -2.40 -2.83 -31.72
CA PRO A 139 -2.21 -2.01 -30.52
C PRO A 139 -3.39 -2.06 -29.55
N VAL A 140 -4.62 -2.28 -30.03
CA VAL A 140 -5.83 -2.35 -29.19
C VAL A 140 -5.83 -3.63 -28.36
N LEU A 141 -5.39 -4.76 -28.94
CA LEU A 141 -5.21 -6.01 -28.20
C LEU A 141 -4.22 -5.84 -27.06
N TYR A 142 -3.09 -5.15 -27.29
CA TYR A 142 -2.13 -4.87 -26.22
C TYR A 142 -2.77 -4.04 -25.09
N GLN A 143 -3.57 -3.02 -25.42
CA GLN A 143 -4.28 -2.24 -24.40
C GLN A 143 -5.23 -3.11 -23.56
N HIS A 144 -5.98 -4.02 -24.18
CA HIS A 144 -6.84 -4.95 -23.44
C HIS A 144 -6.05 -5.88 -22.52
N LEU A 145 -4.94 -6.45 -22.98
CA LEU A 145 -4.08 -7.32 -22.16
C LEU A 145 -3.41 -6.54 -21.01
N PHE A 146 -2.95 -5.33 -21.29
CA PHE A 146 -2.35 -4.44 -20.29
C PHE A 146 -3.37 -4.06 -19.23
N TRP A 147 -4.56 -3.60 -19.62
CA TRP A 147 -5.60 -3.16 -18.69
C TRP A 147 -6.34 -4.31 -17.99
N PHE A 148 -6.31 -5.52 -18.55
CA PHE A 148 -6.74 -6.72 -17.82
C PHE A 148 -5.91 -6.95 -16.56
N PHE A 149 -4.62 -6.61 -16.59
CA PHE A 149 -3.78 -6.58 -15.40
C PHE A 149 -3.88 -5.25 -14.64
N GLY A 150 -3.89 -4.11 -15.35
CA GLY A 150 -3.82 -2.78 -14.76
C GLY A 150 -4.96 -2.46 -13.79
N HIS A 151 -6.19 -2.93 -14.04
CA HIS A 151 -7.29 -2.74 -13.08
C HIS A 151 -7.11 -3.59 -11.81
N PRO A 152 -6.86 -4.91 -11.88
CA PRO A 152 -6.48 -5.70 -10.69
C PRO A 152 -5.23 -5.18 -9.96
N GLU A 153 -4.25 -4.63 -10.67
CA GLU A 153 -3.02 -4.11 -10.08
C GLU A 153 -3.30 -3.01 -9.05
N VAL A 154 -4.20 -2.07 -9.37
CA VAL A 154 -4.52 -0.98 -8.42
C VAL A 154 -5.18 -1.52 -7.15
N TYR A 155 -5.95 -2.63 -7.27
CA TYR A 155 -6.54 -3.32 -6.13
C TYR A 155 -5.51 -4.10 -5.30
N ILE A 156 -4.58 -4.80 -5.98
CA ILE A 156 -3.45 -5.49 -5.35
C ILE A 156 -2.63 -4.54 -4.47
N LEU A 157 -2.49 -3.29 -4.89
CA LEU A 157 -1.69 -2.28 -4.18
C LEU A 157 -2.41 -1.69 -2.96
N ILE A 158 -3.75 -1.65 -2.97
CA ILE A 158 -4.52 -0.95 -1.94
C ILE A 158 -5.20 -1.88 -0.92
N LEU A 159 -5.59 -3.11 -1.31
CA LEU A 159 -6.27 -4.04 -0.42
C LEU A 159 -5.45 -4.34 0.85
N PRO A 160 -4.12 -4.63 0.77
CA PRO A 160 -3.31 -4.82 1.97
C PRO A 160 -3.31 -3.59 2.89
N ALA A 161 -3.32 -2.38 2.32
CA ALA A 161 -3.40 -1.14 3.09
C ALA A 161 -4.74 -1.07 3.86
N PHE A 162 -5.87 -1.45 3.26
CA PHE A 162 -7.15 -1.55 3.97
C PHE A 162 -7.07 -2.53 5.15
N GLY A 163 -6.42 -3.68 4.93
CA GLY A 163 -6.10 -4.65 5.98
C GLY A 163 -5.35 -4.02 7.15
N VAL A 164 -4.26 -3.31 6.87
CA VAL A 164 -3.43 -2.61 7.87
C VAL A 164 -4.23 -1.55 8.61
N ILE A 165 -4.94 -0.68 7.90
CA ILE A 165 -5.74 0.39 8.51
C ILE A 165 -6.80 -0.18 9.44
N SER A 166 -7.53 -1.20 9.01
CA SER A 166 -8.57 -1.82 9.83
C SER A 166 -8.02 -2.44 11.12
N HIS A 167 -6.81 -3.00 11.05
CA HIS A 167 -6.11 -3.58 12.20
C HIS A 167 -5.66 -2.50 13.19
N VAL A 168 -4.96 -1.47 12.70
CA VAL A 168 -4.49 -0.35 13.52
C VAL A 168 -5.66 0.41 14.16
N VAL A 169 -6.70 0.73 13.38
CA VAL A 169 -7.88 1.44 13.92
C VAL A 169 -8.54 0.63 15.02
N ARG A 170 -8.69 -0.69 14.86
CA ARG A 170 -9.24 -1.57 15.91
C ARG A 170 -8.39 -1.53 17.17
N HIS A 171 -7.07 -1.68 17.03
CA HIS A 171 -6.12 -1.72 18.14
C HIS A 171 -6.16 -0.44 18.97
N TYR A 172 -5.99 0.72 18.32
CA TYR A 172 -5.94 2.02 18.99
C TYR A 172 -7.31 2.56 19.41
N SER A 173 -8.41 1.98 18.92
CA SER A 173 -9.77 2.29 19.41
C SER A 173 -10.19 1.46 20.63
N HIS A 174 -9.32 0.57 21.14
CA HIS A 174 -9.63 -0.35 22.25
C HIS A 174 -10.89 -1.20 22.01
N LYS A 175 -11.16 -1.56 20.74
CA LYS A 175 -12.34 -2.38 20.38
C LYS A 175 -11.94 -3.86 20.22
N LYS A 176 -12.78 -4.76 20.73
CA LYS A 176 -12.57 -6.21 20.63
C LYS A 176 -12.71 -6.74 19.20
N SER A 177 -13.44 -6.06 18.32
CA SER A 177 -13.58 -6.40 16.91
C SER A 177 -13.75 -5.13 16.08
N THR A 178 -13.52 -5.23 14.77
CA THR A 178 -14.02 -4.23 13.82
C THR A 178 -15.56 -4.28 13.78
N PHE A 179 -16.19 -3.18 13.37
CA PHE A 179 -17.63 -3.15 13.16
C PHE A 179 -17.96 -3.83 11.83
N GLY A 180 -18.95 -4.72 11.83
CA GLY A 180 -19.37 -5.47 10.64
C GLY A 180 -18.25 -6.27 9.96
N PRO A 181 -17.51 -7.15 10.68
CA PRO A 181 -16.36 -7.86 10.12
C PRO A 181 -16.73 -8.69 8.87
N LEU A 182 -17.89 -9.35 8.87
CA LEU A 182 -18.39 -10.07 7.70
C LEU A 182 -18.68 -9.13 6.52
N GLY A 183 -19.31 -7.97 6.79
CA GLY A 183 -19.56 -6.96 5.76
C GLY A 183 -18.27 -6.42 5.12
N MET A 184 -17.23 -6.20 5.93
CA MET A 184 -15.92 -5.79 5.43
C MET A 184 -15.22 -6.91 4.63
N ILE A 185 -15.36 -8.17 5.03
CA ILE A 185 -14.86 -9.32 4.26
C ILE A 185 -15.57 -9.38 2.90
N TYR A 186 -16.91 -9.28 2.87
CA TYR A 186 -17.67 -9.24 1.62
C TYR A 186 -17.30 -8.05 0.74
N ALA A 187 -17.03 -6.88 1.32
CA ALA A 187 -16.56 -5.71 0.57
C ALA A 187 -15.17 -5.95 -0.06
N ILE A 188 -14.21 -6.52 0.67
CA ILE A 188 -12.89 -6.88 0.12
C ILE A 188 -13.03 -7.89 -1.02
N MET A 189 -13.90 -8.91 -0.87
CA MET A 189 -14.16 -9.89 -1.93
C MET A 189 -14.85 -9.27 -3.15
N ALA A 190 -15.81 -8.36 -2.94
CA ALA A 190 -16.51 -7.68 -4.02
C ALA A 190 -15.59 -6.74 -4.81
N ILE A 191 -14.69 -6.01 -4.14
CA ILE A 191 -13.67 -5.19 -4.79
C ILE A 191 -12.76 -6.06 -5.66
N GLY A 192 -12.29 -7.20 -5.14
CA GLY A 192 -11.39 -8.08 -5.88
C GLY A 192 -12.04 -8.77 -7.08
N PHE A 193 -13.24 -9.33 -6.93
CA PHE A 193 -13.82 -10.23 -7.94
C PHE A 193 -14.94 -9.64 -8.78
N LEU A 194 -15.64 -8.63 -8.25
CA LEU A 194 -16.83 -8.06 -8.90
C LEU A 194 -16.58 -6.62 -9.39
N ASP A 195 -15.35 -6.11 -9.24
CA ASP A 195 -14.97 -4.74 -9.61
C ASP A 195 -15.94 -3.70 -9.02
N VAL A 196 -16.34 -3.92 -7.76
CA VAL A 196 -17.31 -3.07 -7.07
C VAL A 196 -16.63 -1.86 -6.46
N ASP A 197 -17.31 -0.73 -6.56
CA ASP A 197 -16.89 0.56 -6.01
C ASP A 197 -16.42 0.46 -4.55
N THR A 198 -15.15 0.87 -4.34
CA THR A 198 -14.50 0.91 -3.03
C THR A 198 -15.25 1.78 -2.01
N ARG A 199 -16.13 2.69 -2.45
CA ARG A 199 -16.97 3.52 -1.57
C ARG A 199 -17.83 2.68 -0.62
N ALA A 200 -18.21 1.45 -0.95
CA ALA A 200 -18.95 0.58 -0.03
C ALA A 200 -18.10 0.15 1.20
N TYR A 201 -16.81 -0.11 0.99
CA TYR A 201 -15.86 -0.38 2.06
C TYR A 201 -15.66 0.86 2.94
N PHE A 202 -15.57 2.07 2.35
CA PHE A 202 -15.37 3.29 3.12
C PHE A 202 -16.63 3.85 3.76
N SER A 203 -17.81 3.63 3.19
CA SER A 203 -19.09 3.98 3.82
C SER A 203 -19.30 3.15 5.08
N SER A 204 -18.91 1.87 5.05
CA SER A 204 -18.89 1.04 6.26
C SER A 204 -17.77 1.47 7.22
N ALA A 205 -16.53 1.72 6.75
CA ALA A 205 -15.39 2.15 7.57
C ALA A 205 -15.59 3.52 8.24
N THR A 206 -16.20 4.51 7.58
CA THR A 206 -16.48 5.84 8.12
C THR A 206 -17.52 5.81 9.24
N ILE A 207 -18.51 4.91 9.17
CA ILE A 207 -19.47 4.66 10.25
C ILE A 207 -18.76 4.03 11.48
N ILE A 208 -17.66 3.30 11.29
CA ILE A 208 -16.82 2.73 12.38
C ILE A 208 -16.05 3.83 13.14
N ILE A 209 -15.73 4.92 12.45
CA ILE A 209 -14.91 6.04 12.90
C ILE A 209 -15.80 7.19 13.40
N ALA A 210 -16.87 6.87 14.15
CA ALA A 210 -17.18 7.70 15.31
C ALA A 210 -15.95 7.64 16.24
N VAL A 211 -14.96 8.48 15.90
CA VAL A 211 -13.63 8.63 16.49
C VAL A 211 -13.77 8.55 18.01
N PRO A 212 -12.94 7.78 18.73
CA PRO A 212 -12.82 7.99 20.16
C PRO A 212 -12.38 9.44 20.34
N THR A 213 -13.27 10.28 20.85
CA THR A 213 -12.99 11.66 21.26
C THR A 213 -11.96 11.72 22.41
N GLY A 214 -11.35 10.59 22.79
CA GLY A 214 -10.20 10.44 23.68
C GLY A 214 -8.88 10.54 22.93
N ILE A 215 -8.45 11.78 22.72
CA ILE A 215 -7.24 12.23 22.03
C ILE A 215 -5.97 11.71 22.72
N LYS A 216 -5.37 10.64 22.19
CA LYS A 216 -3.92 10.46 22.22
C LYS A 216 -3.43 10.40 20.78
N PHE A 217 -2.51 11.31 20.43
CA PHE A 217 -1.88 11.40 19.12
C PHE A 217 -0.90 10.26 18.93
N GLU A 218 -1.42 9.04 18.84
CA GLU A 218 -0.63 7.85 18.55
C GLU A 218 -0.19 7.88 17.09
N PRO A 219 1.12 7.74 16.80
CA PRO A 219 1.62 7.97 15.46
C PRO A 219 0.96 7.08 14.41
N ALA A 220 0.79 5.78 14.67
CA ALA A 220 0.13 4.86 13.74
C ALA A 220 -1.35 5.23 13.48
N LEU A 221 -2.08 5.69 14.51
CA LEU A 221 -3.46 6.13 14.34
C LEU A 221 -3.55 7.39 13.47
N LEU A 222 -2.58 8.31 13.55
CA LEU A 222 -2.55 9.48 12.67
C LEU A 222 -2.40 9.09 11.20
N TRP A 223 -1.52 8.13 10.88
CA TRP A 223 -1.40 7.59 9.52
C TRP A 223 -2.70 6.95 9.05
N ALA A 224 -3.39 6.20 9.91
CA ALA A 224 -4.69 5.61 9.58
C ALA A 224 -5.76 6.66 9.31
N LEU A 225 -5.87 7.69 10.15
CA LEU A 225 -6.83 8.78 9.94
C LEU A 225 -6.51 9.61 8.70
N GLY A 226 -5.22 9.87 8.44
CA GLY A 226 -4.75 10.52 7.22
C GLY A 226 -5.08 9.70 5.97
N PHE A 227 -4.88 8.38 6.02
CA PHE A 227 -5.28 7.47 4.96
C PHE A 227 -6.78 7.59 4.68
N ILE A 228 -7.63 7.46 5.70
CA ILE A 228 -9.08 7.49 5.52
C ILE A 228 -9.52 8.85 4.95
N GLY A 229 -9.05 9.95 5.53
CA GLY A 229 -9.44 11.29 5.10
C GLY A 229 -9.04 11.61 3.66
N LEU A 230 -7.83 11.23 3.25
CA LEU A 230 -7.35 11.49 1.89
C LEU A 230 -7.92 10.52 0.85
N PHE A 231 -8.14 9.25 1.23
CA PHE A 231 -8.70 8.25 0.33
C PHE A 231 -10.16 8.56 -0.05
N THR A 232 -10.90 9.20 0.85
CA THR A 232 -12.29 9.64 0.56
C THR A 232 -12.39 10.88 -0.31
N MET A 233 -11.26 11.54 -0.63
CA MET A 233 -11.26 12.72 -1.50
C MET A 233 -11.11 12.28 -2.97
N GLY A 234 -12.21 12.35 -3.73
CA GLY A 234 -12.14 12.24 -5.19
C GLY A 234 -13.48 11.86 -5.81
N ASP A 235 -14.13 12.78 -6.51
CA ASP A 235 -15.38 12.48 -7.22
C ASP A 235 -15.62 13.43 -8.41
N VAL A 236 -14.73 13.38 -9.40
CA VAL A 236 -15.01 13.93 -10.75
C VAL A 236 -14.29 13.05 -11.77
N ALA A 237 -15.00 12.62 -12.81
CA ALA A 237 -14.41 11.85 -13.90
C ALA A 237 -13.90 12.81 -14.99
N LEU A 238 -12.58 12.94 -15.10
CA LEU A 238 -11.90 13.54 -16.25
C LEU A 238 -10.89 12.51 -16.76
N HIS A 239 -10.76 12.33 -18.07
CA HIS A 239 -9.77 11.45 -18.68
C HIS A 239 -8.55 12.25 -19.16
N ASP A 240 -7.37 11.63 -19.18
CA ASP A 240 -6.13 12.16 -19.78
C ASP A 240 -5.71 13.58 -19.33
N THR A 241 -5.99 13.90 -18.08
CA THR A 241 -5.64 15.18 -17.46
C THR A 241 -4.84 14.98 -16.18
N TYR A 242 -4.21 16.05 -15.69
CA TYR A 242 -3.59 16.07 -14.36
C TYR A 242 -4.58 15.75 -13.22
N TYR A 243 -5.89 15.83 -13.48
CA TYR A 243 -6.90 15.35 -12.56
C TYR A 243 -6.78 13.84 -12.32
N VAL A 244 -6.62 13.02 -13.36
CA VAL A 244 -6.41 11.56 -13.23
C VAL A 244 -5.14 11.29 -12.45
N VAL A 245 -4.06 12.02 -12.76
CA VAL A 245 -2.79 11.92 -12.05
C VAL A 245 -2.98 12.23 -10.57
N ALA A 246 -3.68 13.32 -10.24
CA ALA A 246 -3.96 13.71 -8.86
C ALA A 246 -4.79 12.64 -8.14
N HIS A 247 -5.92 12.22 -8.73
CA HIS A 247 -6.80 11.20 -8.19
C HIS A 247 -6.04 9.90 -7.90
N PHE A 248 -5.27 9.40 -8.87
CA PHE A 248 -4.45 8.19 -8.72
C PHE A 248 -3.38 8.35 -7.64
N HIS A 249 -2.77 9.54 -7.51
CA HIS A 249 -1.82 9.79 -6.44
C HIS A 249 -2.46 9.92 -5.06
N TYR A 250 -3.71 10.38 -4.94
CA TYR A 250 -4.43 10.37 -3.66
C TYR A 250 -4.85 8.94 -3.26
N VAL A 251 -5.46 8.21 -4.19
CA VAL A 251 -5.99 6.86 -3.94
C VAL A 251 -4.87 5.82 -3.83
N LEU A 252 -3.95 5.78 -4.79
CA LEU A 252 -2.95 4.72 -4.89
C LEU A 252 -1.61 5.11 -4.27
N SER A 253 -1.00 6.22 -4.70
CA SER A 253 0.33 6.59 -4.17
C SER A 253 0.27 7.01 -2.70
N THR A 254 -0.71 7.82 -2.32
CA THR A 254 -0.86 8.32 -0.95
C THR A 254 -1.56 7.28 -0.08
N GLY A 255 -2.59 6.60 -0.59
CA GLY A 255 -3.22 5.48 0.10
C GLY A 255 -2.22 4.37 0.46
N ALA A 256 -1.57 3.75 -0.53
CA ALA A 256 -0.65 2.64 -0.27
C ALA A 256 0.53 3.05 0.62
N VAL A 257 1.12 4.23 0.40
CA VAL A 257 2.25 4.72 1.20
C VAL A 257 1.84 5.08 2.63
N PHE A 258 0.67 5.67 2.85
CA PHE A 258 0.17 5.94 4.20
C PHE A 258 -0.16 4.64 4.93
N GLY A 259 -0.75 3.66 4.25
CA GLY A 259 -0.93 2.30 4.78
C GLY A 259 0.40 1.65 5.16
N LEU A 260 1.43 1.82 4.34
CA LEU A 260 2.78 1.32 4.61
C LEU A 260 3.38 1.94 5.87
N PHE A 261 3.38 3.28 5.98
CA PHE A 261 3.89 3.94 7.18
C PHE A 261 3.07 3.64 8.43
N CYS A 262 1.75 3.53 8.29
CA CYS A 262 0.84 3.10 9.35
C CYS A 262 1.26 1.73 9.91
N GLY A 263 1.39 0.74 9.03
CA GLY A 263 1.80 -0.62 9.41
C GLY A 263 3.23 -0.66 9.94
N PHE A 264 4.16 0.05 9.29
CA PHE A 264 5.55 0.09 9.71
C PHE A 264 5.67 0.60 11.13
N ILE A 265 5.06 1.74 11.45
CA ILE A 265 5.14 2.33 12.79
C ILE A 265 4.45 1.43 13.82
N HIS A 266 3.34 0.78 13.46
CA HIS A 266 2.62 -0.11 14.36
C HIS A 266 3.44 -1.37 14.71
N TRP A 267 4.00 -2.05 13.71
CA TRP A 267 4.72 -3.32 13.90
C TRP A 267 6.23 -3.15 14.04
N PHE A 268 6.79 -1.93 13.96
CA PHE A 268 8.23 -1.72 14.15
C PHE A 268 8.77 -2.32 15.45
N PRO A 269 8.09 -2.17 16.61
CA PRO A 269 8.55 -2.80 17.84
C PRO A 269 8.42 -4.32 17.84
N LEU A 270 7.45 -4.88 17.13
CA LEU A 270 7.32 -6.32 16.94
C LEU A 270 8.52 -6.88 16.15
N PHE A 271 8.93 -6.17 15.10
CA PHE A 271 10.02 -6.62 14.22
C PHE A 271 11.42 -6.44 14.81
N THR A 272 11.62 -5.40 15.63
CA THR A 272 12.96 -4.98 16.06
C THR A 272 13.18 -5.09 17.58
N GLY A 273 12.12 -5.25 18.36
CA GLY A 273 12.17 -5.21 19.82
C GLY A 273 12.34 -3.80 20.41
N VAL A 274 12.43 -2.75 19.57
CA VAL A 274 12.69 -1.37 20.00
C VAL A 274 11.59 -0.40 19.54
N THR A 275 11.47 0.74 20.23
CA THR A 275 10.39 1.71 20.00
C THR A 275 10.85 2.98 19.28
N ILE A 276 9.98 3.48 18.39
CA ILE A 276 10.16 4.75 17.69
C ILE A 276 9.80 5.93 18.60
N HIS A 277 10.55 7.02 18.51
CA HIS A 277 10.24 8.24 19.25
C HIS A 277 8.90 8.86 18.79
N PRO A 278 7.85 8.91 19.64
CA PRO A 278 6.49 9.23 19.22
C PRO A 278 6.34 10.65 18.67
N ARG A 279 7.02 11.64 19.26
CA ARG A 279 6.95 13.02 18.76
C ARG A 279 7.55 13.17 17.36
N TRP A 280 8.59 12.41 17.04
CA TRP A 280 9.24 12.49 15.74
C TRP A 280 8.43 11.74 14.69
N ALA A 281 7.81 10.61 15.06
CA ALA A 281 6.86 9.92 14.21
C ALA A 281 5.62 10.78 13.89
N ASN A 282 5.11 11.55 14.86
CA ASN A 282 4.03 12.53 14.62
C ASN A 282 4.47 13.66 13.69
N ALA A 283 5.67 14.22 13.91
CA ALA A 283 6.22 15.24 13.02
C ALA A 283 6.43 14.70 11.60
N HIS A 284 6.92 13.47 11.45
CA HIS A 284 7.04 12.79 10.16
C HIS A 284 5.69 12.70 9.42
N PHE A 285 4.62 12.32 10.13
CA PHE A 285 3.27 12.33 9.56
C PHE A 285 2.84 13.70 9.03
N PHE A 286 2.97 14.76 9.84
CA PHE A 286 2.52 16.09 9.42
C PHE A 286 3.32 16.67 8.25
N ILE A 287 4.65 16.46 8.23
CA ILE A 287 5.50 16.89 7.11
C ILE A 287 5.08 16.17 5.82
N MET A 288 4.82 14.86 5.90
CA MET A 288 4.33 14.08 4.76
C MET A 288 2.96 14.57 4.30
N LEU A 289 2.00 14.71 5.22
CA LEU A 289 0.63 15.13 4.94
C LEU A 289 0.59 16.47 4.21
N ILE A 290 1.33 17.47 4.72
CA ILE A 290 1.42 18.78 4.09
C ILE A 290 2.12 18.68 2.72
N GLY A 291 3.24 17.96 2.64
CA GLY A 291 3.99 17.83 1.39
C GLY A 291 3.21 17.15 0.27
N VAL A 292 2.46 16.09 0.59
CA VAL A 292 1.59 15.37 -0.36
C VAL A 292 0.48 16.27 -0.86
N ASN A 293 -0.23 16.96 0.04
CA ASN A 293 -1.31 17.86 -0.37
C ASN A 293 -0.81 19.04 -1.21
N LEU A 294 0.31 19.66 -0.83
CA LEU A 294 0.93 20.71 -1.64
C LEU A 294 1.43 20.20 -3.01
N THR A 295 1.66 18.89 -3.16
CA THR A 295 2.05 18.31 -4.45
C THR A 295 0.83 18.04 -5.32
N PHE A 296 -0.16 17.32 -4.80
CA PHE A 296 -1.23 16.72 -5.61
C PHE A 296 -2.52 17.51 -5.60
N PHE A 297 -2.83 18.25 -4.53
CA PHE A 297 -4.04 19.06 -4.50
C PHE A 297 -4.11 20.07 -5.65
N PRO A 298 -3.03 20.84 -5.96
CA PRO A 298 -3.05 21.77 -7.07
C PRO A 298 -3.29 21.10 -8.44
N GLN A 299 -2.91 19.83 -8.63
CA GLN A 299 -3.07 19.11 -9.90
C GLN A 299 -4.54 18.86 -10.28
N HIS A 300 -5.48 18.94 -9.34
CA HIS A 300 -6.91 18.88 -9.66
C HIS A 300 -7.41 20.13 -10.39
N PHE A 301 -6.75 21.28 -10.18
CA PHE A 301 -7.13 22.57 -10.75
C PHE A 301 -6.23 22.99 -11.91
N LEU A 302 -4.96 22.59 -11.85
CA LEU A 302 -3.95 22.98 -12.81
C LEU A 302 -4.01 22.05 -14.04
N GLY A 303 -4.38 22.62 -15.19
CA GLY A 303 -3.89 22.16 -16.49
C GLY A 303 -2.37 22.37 -16.62
N LEU A 304 -1.83 22.46 -17.83
CA LEU A 304 -0.38 22.59 -18.14
C LEU A 304 0.38 23.80 -17.51
N ALA A 305 -0.23 24.57 -16.60
CA ALA A 305 0.45 25.60 -15.83
C ALA A 305 1.36 24.96 -14.77
N GLY A 306 2.63 25.42 -14.72
CA GLY A 306 3.71 24.80 -13.94
C GLY A 306 3.33 24.39 -12.51
N LEU A 307 3.80 23.22 -12.10
CA LEU A 307 3.42 22.60 -10.84
C LEU A 307 4.35 23.04 -9.70
N PRO A 308 3.82 23.42 -8.52
CA PRO A 308 4.64 23.83 -7.39
C PRO A 308 5.62 22.73 -6.91
N ARG A 309 6.91 23.06 -6.85
CA ARG A 309 7.98 22.15 -6.38
C ARG A 309 8.00 21.92 -4.87
N LEU A 310 7.43 22.83 -4.08
CA LEU A 310 7.56 22.86 -2.63
C LEU A 310 7.04 21.57 -1.97
N GLY A 311 5.85 21.09 -2.37
CA GLY A 311 5.28 19.86 -1.81
C GLY A 311 6.13 18.62 -2.07
N ALA A 312 6.73 18.51 -3.26
CA ALA A 312 7.58 17.38 -3.62
C ALA A 312 8.88 17.37 -2.80
N ILE A 313 9.48 18.54 -2.56
CA ILE A 313 10.66 18.68 -1.70
C ILE A 313 10.29 18.35 -0.24
N MET A 314 9.17 18.86 0.28
CA MET A 314 8.73 18.57 1.64
C MET A 314 8.50 17.08 1.88
N SER A 315 7.82 16.40 0.96
CA SER A 315 7.60 14.95 1.07
C SER A 315 8.88 14.13 0.89
N PHE A 316 9.86 14.61 0.10
CA PHE A 316 11.20 14.02 0.06
C PHE A 316 11.96 14.19 1.39
N LEU A 317 11.93 15.40 1.98
CA LEU A 317 12.52 15.65 3.30
C LEU A 317 11.84 14.81 4.38
N SER A 318 10.52 14.60 4.28
CA SER A 318 9.78 13.68 5.15
C SER A 318 10.34 12.26 5.09
N LEU A 319 10.62 11.74 3.89
CA LEU A 319 11.22 10.43 3.72
C LEU A 319 12.65 10.36 4.30
N MET A 320 13.46 11.40 4.12
CA MET A 320 14.80 11.46 4.75
C MET A 320 14.70 11.50 6.27
N PHE A 321 13.72 12.24 6.81
CA PHE A 321 13.46 12.29 8.24
C PHE A 321 12.99 10.93 8.78
N PHE A 322 12.18 10.18 8.02
CA PHE A 322 11.83 8.80 8.37
C PHE A 322 13.07 7.88 8.48
N VAL A 323 13.99 7.94 7.51
CA VAL A 323 15.23 7.16 7.57
C VAL A 323 16.03 7.52 8.82
N PHE A 324 16.13 8.81 9.15
CA PHE A 324 16.75 9.27 10.39
C PHE A 324 16.07 8.72 11.64
N ILE A 325 14.73 8.73 11.70
CA ILE A 325 13.96 8.20 12.83
C ILE A 325 14.22 6.70 13.03
N VAL A 326 14.28 5.92 11.94
CA VAL A 326 14.59 4.48 12.01
C VAL A 326 16.01 4.26 12.53
N TRP A 327 16.99 4.97 11.97
CA TRP A 327 18.38 4.90 12.40
C TRP A 327 18.52 5.27 13.89
N GLU A 328 17.84 6.33 14.33
CA GLU A 328 17.91 6.78 15.71
C GLU A 328 17.23 5.78 16.66
N ALA A 329 16.09 5.19 16.29
CA ALA A 329 15.43 4.16 17.11
C ALA A 329 16.33 2.91 17.29
N LEU A 330 16.98 2.45 16.23
CA LEU A 330 17.92 1.33 16.27
C LEU A 330 19.21 1.66 17.02
N SER A 331 19.64 2.92 17.01
CA SER A 331 20.83 3.35 17.76
C SER A 331 20.53 3.55 19.25
N ALA A 332 19.37 4.10 19.58
CA ALA A 332 18.96 4.38 20.94
C ALA A 332 18.47 3.14 21.70
N GLN A 333 18.08 2.06 20.99
CA GLN A 333 17.67 0.78 21.56
C GLN A 333 16.59 0.92 22.66
N ARG A 334 15.61 1.81 22.45
CA ARG A 334 14.56 2.07 23.45
C ARG A 334 13.67 0.84 23.65
N PRO A 335 13.69 0.18 24.82
CA PRO A 335 12.94 -1.05 25.03
C PRO A 335 11.44 -0.78 25.09
N MET A 336 10.65 -1.75 24.64
CA MET A 336 9.21 -1.78 24.93
C MET A 336 8.99 -2.25 26.37
N ILE A 337 8.49 -1.38 27.24
CA ILE A 337 8.31 -1.70 28.67
C ILE A 337 6.97 -2.39 28.93
N THR A 338 5.86 -1.84 28.40
CA THR A 338 4.51 -2.41 28.50
C THR A 338 3.63 -1.91 27.36
N SER A 339 2.75 -2.74 26.81
CA SER A 339 1.68 -2.25 25.93
C SER A 339 0.53 -1.70 26.77
N GLY A 340 0.10 -0.47 26.50
CA GLY A 340 -1.10 0.13 27.09
C GLY A 340 -2.40 -0.31 26.39
N TYR A 341 -2.31 -1.24 25.45
CA TYR A 341 -3.38 -1.68 24.56
C TYR A 341 -3.70 -3.15 24.77
N MET A 342 -4.95 -3.52 24.51
CA MET A 342 -5.37 -4.92 24.58
C MET A 342 -4.72 -5.74 23.46
N ALA A 343 -4.40 -6.99 23.74
CA ALA A 343 -4.05 -7.96 22.72
C ALA A 343 -5.28 -8.22 21.84
N THR A 344 -5.34 -7.57 20.67
CA THR A 344 -6.45 -7.67 19.71
C THR A 344 -6.23 -8.77 18.66
N SER A 345 -5.01 -9.26 18.54
CA SER A 345 -4.53 -10.21 17.54
C SER A 345 -3.39 -11.03 18.14
N LEU A 346 -2.91 -12.04 17.42
CA LEU A 346 -2.03 -13.09 17.95
C LEU A 346 -0.54 -12.69 17.93
N GLU A 347 -0.14 -11.85 16.97
CA GLU A 347 1.14 -11.14 16.93
C GLU A 347 1.19 -10.01 17.97
#